data_AF-A0A1A7C544-F1
#
_entry.id   AF-A0A1A7C544-F1
#
_cell.length_a   1.000
_cell.length_b   1.000
_cell.length_c   1.000
_cell.angle_alpha   90.00
_cell.angle_beta   90.00
_cell.angle_gamma   90.00
#
_symmetry.space_group_name_H-M   'P 1'
#
loop_
_entity.id
_entity.type
_entity.pdbx_description
1 polymer ?
#
loop_
_entity_poly.entity_id
_entity_poly.type
_entity_poly.pdbx_seq_one_letter_code
_entity_poly.pdbx_strand_id
1 'polypeptide(L)'
;MHMPIQFDTLDYARRLASSGVPTEQAEAHAAALGDVLGSAVVVHGELAAVERNVLGEIKLVRQELKQLEQKIDARFDASEQKINARFDASEQRINARFEAWEQKSNARFEAWEQRIDSRASIAQQGLDARLERMDLRHGADIRHLYWMMGTLILLSVGILSRLVLQ
;
A
#
# COMPACT_ATOMS: atom_id res chain seq x y z
N MET A 1 -15.83 -57.56 7.26
CA MET A 1 -16.27 -58.95 7.47
C MET A 1 -16.07 -59.70 6.17
N HIS A 2 -14.92 -60.35 5.96
CA HIS A 2 -14.73 -61.25 4.81
C HIS A 2 -14.95 -62.66 5.33
N MET A 3 -16.07 -63.29 4.98
CA MET A 3 -16.22 -64.72 5.19
C MET A 3 -15.34 -65.41 4.13
N PRO A 4 -14.31 -66.18 4.50
CA PRO A 4 -13.66 -67.05 3.52
C PRO A 4 -14.72 -68.05 3.07
N ILE A 5 -15.02 -68.09 1.78
CA ILE A 5 -15.82 -69.18 1.21
C ILE A 5 -14.93 -70.41 1.30
N GLN A 6 -15.07 -71.18 2.38
CA GLN A 6 -14.36 -72.45 2.53
C GLN A 6 -15.00 -73.45 1.59
N PHE A 7 -14.38 -73.64 0.42
CA PHE A 7 -14.79 -74.68 -0.51
C PHE A 7 -14.22 -76.02 -0.02
N ASP A 8 -15.08 -76.83 0.60
CA ASP A 8 -14.73 -78.19 0.99
C ASP A 8 -14.82 -79.11 -0.24
N THR A 9 -13.66 -79.40 -0.82
CA THR A 9 -13.50 -80.29 -1.98
C THR A 9 -14.03 -81.69 -1.71
N LEU A 10 -13.96 -82.17 -0.45
CA LEU A 10 -14.39 -83.52 -0.08
C LEU A 10 -15.91 -83.60 0.02
N ASP A 11 -16.55 -82.61 0.64
CA ASP A 11 -18.02 -82.53 0.71
C ASP A 11 -18.65 -82.36 -0.69
N TYR A 12 -18.01 -81.53 -1.53
CA TYR A 12 -18.43 -81.33 -2.92
C TYR A 12 -18.31 -82.61 -3.77
N ALA A 13 -17.21 -83.34 -3.67
CA ALA A 13 -17.02 -84.62 -4.37
C ALA A 13 -18.07 -85.66 -3.94
N ARG A 14 -18.35 -85.76 -2.62
CA ARG A 14 -19.37 -86.68 -2.09
C ARG A 14 -20.76 -86.37 -2.62
N ARG A 15 -21.12 -85.08 -2.71
CA ARG A 15 -22.39 -84.63 -3.29
C ARG A 15 -22.50 -84.99 -4.77
N LEU A 16 -21.45 -84.78 -5.56
CA LEU A 16 -21.44 -85.19 -6.98
C LEU A 16 -21.62 -86.71 -7.13
N ALA A 17 -20.90 -87.50 -6.32
CA ALA A 17 -20.99 -88.96 -6.35
C ALA A 17 -22.41 -89.45 -5.98
N SER A 18 -23.02 -88.85 -4.97
CA SER A 18 -24.41 -89.15 -4.57
C SER A 18 -25.46 -88.78 -5.63
N SER A 19 -25.07 -87.91 -6.58
CA SER A 19 -25.92 -87.46 -7.70
C SER A 19 -25.80 -88.35 -8.94
N GLY A 20 -25.02 -89.44 -8.88
CA GLY A 20 -24.83 -90.40 -9.96
C GLY A 20 -23.59 -90.16 -10.83
N VAL A 21 -22.72 -89.21 -10.48
CA VAL A 21 -21.42 -89.02 -11.14
C VAL A 21 -20.46 -90.10 -10.63
N PRO A 22 -19.70 -90.80 -11.49
CA PRO A 22 -18.68 -91.76 -11.04
C PRO A 22 -17.69 -91.11 -10.07
N THR A 23 -17.31 -91.82 -9.01
CA THR A 23 -16.50 -91.27 -7.90
C THR A 23 -15.20 -90.61 -8.38
N GLU A 24 -14.49 -91.24 -9.31
CA GLU A 24 -13.27 -90.67 -9.91
C GLU A 24 -13.53 -89.34 -10.64
N GLN A 25 -14.67 -89.22 -11.34
CA GLN A 25 -15.04 -87.98 -12.02
C GLN A 25 -15.51 -86.91 -11.04
N ALA A 26 -16.19 -87.30 -9.97
CA ALA A 26 -16.62 -86.42 -8.90
C ALA A 26 -15.42 -85.79 -8.16
N GLU A 27 -14.40 -86.60 -7.86
CA GLU A 27 -13.15 -86.16 -7.26
C GLU A 27 -12.34 -85.27 -8.22
N ALA A 28 -12.23 -85.64 -9.50
CA ALA A 28 -11.55 -84.82 -10.51
C ALA A 28 -12.23 -83.45 -10.70
N HIS A 29 -13.57 -83.41 -10.73
CA HIS A 29 -14.32 -82.16 -10.81
C HIS A 29 -14.17 -81.31 -9.54
N ALA A 30 -14.16 -81.93 -8.35
CA ALA A 30 -13.93 -81.22 -7.10
C ALA A 30 -12.53 -80.62 -7.02
N ALA A 31 -11.51 -81.38 -7.43
CA ALA A 31 -10.12 -80.93 -7.49
C ALA A 31 -9.96 -79.76 -8.48
N ALA A 32 -10.49 -79.89 -9.70
CA ALA A 32 -10.42 -78.83 -10.71
C ALA A 32 -11.14 -77.54 -10.25
N LEU A 33 -12.31 -77.66 -9.61
CA LEU A 33 -13.03 -76.50 -9.06
C LEU A 33 -12.30 -75.90 -7.85
N GLY A 34 -11.67 -76.73 -7.02
CA GLY A 34 -10.82 -76.29 -5.91
C GLY A 34 -9.59 -75.50 -6.39
N ASP A 35 -8.93 -75.96 -7.46
CA ASP A 35 -7.79 -75.25 -8.07
C ASP A 35 -8.23 -73.92 -8.71
N VAL A 36 -9.39 -73.90 -9.38
CA VAL A 36 -9.94 -72.67 -9.97
C VAL A 36 -10.40 -71.69 -8.90
N LEU A 37 -11.04 -72.14 -7.82
CA LEU A 37 -11.46 -71.28 -6.71
C LEU A 37 -10.26 -70.81 -5.87
N GLY A 38 -9.24 -71.65 -5.70
CA GLY A 38 -7.98 -71.29 -5.05
C GLY A 38 -7.17 -70.25 -5.82
N SER A 39 -7.32 -70.19 -7.15
CA SER A 39 -6.70 -69.17 -8.01
C SER A 39 -7.58 -67.92 -8.26
N ALA A 40 -8.92 -68.06 -8.24
CA ALA A 40 -9.86 -66.96 -8.44
C ALA A 40 -10.10 -66.11 -7.18
N VAL A 41 -9.80 -66.64 -5.98
CA VAL A 41 -9.71 -65.84 -4.77
C VAL A 41 -8.39 -65.09 -4.83
N VAL A 42 -8.43 -63.83 -5.29
CA VAL A 42 -7.31 -62.86 -5.27
C VAL A 42 -6.47 -63.10 -4.02
N VAL A 43 -5.24 -63.56 -4.23
CA VAL A 43 -4.34 -64.02 -3.17
C VAL A 43 -4.23 -62.90 -2.15
N HIS A 44 -4.63 -63.14 -0.90
CA HIS A 44 -4.58 -62.13 0.17
C HIS A 44 -3.23 -61.40 0.26
N GLY A 45 -2.14 -62.04 -0.19
CA GLY A 45 -0.81 -61.45 -0.34
C GLY A 45 -0.72 -60.31 -1.36
N GLU A 46 -1.38 -60.41 -2.52
CA GLU A 46 -1.42 -59.35 -3.55
C GLU A 46 -2.24 -58.16 -3.07
N LEU A 47 -3.41 -58.42 -2.45
CA LEU A 47 -4.22 -57.36 -1.85
C LEU A 47 -3.47 -56.66 -0.71
N ALA A 48 -2.77 -57.41 0.15
CA ALA A 48 -1.93 -56.85 1.20
C ALA A 48 -0.70 -56.11 0.66
N ALA A 49 -0.18 -56.47 -0.52
CA ALA A 49 0.87 -55.72 -1.19
C ALA A 49 0.34 -54.40 -1.75
N VAL A 50 -0.83 -54.41 -2.40
CA VAL A 50 -1.51 -53.20 -2.88
C VAL A 50 -1.86 -52.27 -1.71
N GLU A 51 -2.39 -52.79 -0.60
CA GLU A 51 -2.70 -51.99 0.59
C GLU A 51 -1.45 -51.31 1.15
N ARG A 52 -0.33 -52.05 1.28
CA ARG A 52 0.95 -51.48 1.72
C ARG A 52 1.48 -50.41 0.76
N ASN A 53 1.38 -50.64 -0.54
CA ASN A 53 1.80 -49.67 -1.55
C ASN A 53 0.95 -48.39 -1.46
N VAL A 54 -0.38 -48.52 -1.44
CA VAL A 54 -1.30 -47.38 -1.32
C VAL A 54 -1.06 -46.60 -0.02
N LEU A 55 -0.86 -47.29 1.11
CA LEU A 55 -0.51 -46.62 2.38
C LEU A 55 0.84 -45.90 2.30
N GLY A 56 1.81 -46.44 1.55
CA GLY A 56 3.09 -45.80 1.26
C GLY A 56 2.91 -44.51 0.46
N GLU A 57 2.20 -44.59 -0.67
CA GLU A 57 1.89 -43.43 -1.52
C GLU A 57 1.12 -42.35 -0.74
N ILE A 58 0.13 -42.72 0.07
CA ILE A 58 -0.61 -41.77 0.92
C ILE A 58 0.32 -41.06 1.90
N LYS A 59 1.31 -41.76 2.48
CA LYS A 59 2.29 -41.14 3.38
C LYS A 59 3.21 -40.18 2.63
N LEU A 60 3.66 -40.54 1.43
CA LEU A 60 4.47 -39.67 0.58
C LEU A 60 3.71 -38.40 0.20
N VAL A 61 2.48 -38.54 -0.31
CA VAL A 61 1.61 -37.40 -0.65
C VAL A 61 1.38 -36.50 0.56
N ARG A 62 1.14 -37.06 1.76
CA ARG A 62 1.02 -36.25 2.99
C ARG A 62 2.31 -35.48 3.33
N GLN A 63 3.47 -36.07 3.09
CA GLN A 63 4.75 -35.38 3.30
C GLN A 63 4.96 -34.26 2.29
N GLU A 64 4.68 -34.51 1.01
CA GLU A 64 4.76 -33.50 -0.05
C GLU A 64 3.80 -32.33 0.20
N LEU A 65 2.57 -32.62 0.63
CA LEU A 65 1.60 -31.59 1.02
C LEU A 65 2.11 -30.72 2.18
N LYS A 66 2.69 -31.32 3.23
CA LYS A 66 3.28 -30.56 4.34
C LYS A 66 4.46 -29.70 3.88
N GLN A 67 5.30 -30.21 2.99
CA GLN A 67 6.41 -29.43 2.43
C GLN A 67 5.90 -28.28 1.56
N LEU A 68 4.83 -28.50 0.80
CA LEU A 68 4.20 -27.47 -0.02
C LEU A 68 3.58 -26.38 0.85
N GLU A 69 2.88 -26.75 1.92
CA GLU A 69 2.32 -25.83 2.92
C GLU A 69 3.42 -24.95 3.52
N GLN A 70 4.52 -25.55 4.01
CA GLN A 70 5.68 -24.79 4.53
C GLN A 70 6.30 -23.85 3.49
N LYS A 71 6.39 -24.27 2.22
CA LYS A 71 6.89 -23.41 1.14
C LYS A 71 5.95 -22.25 0.85
N ILE A 72 4.63 -22.47 0.94
CA ILE A 72 3.63 -21.42 0.75
C ILE A 72 3.72 -20.42 1.89
N ASP A 73 3.77 -20.87 3.14
CA ASP A 73 3.90 -20.00 4.31
C ASP A 73 5.17 -19.15 4.22
N ALA A 74 6.33 -19.76 3.94
CA ALA A 74 7.59 -19.04 3.79
C ALA A 74 7.55 -18.00 2.65
N ARG A 75 6.85 -18.30 1.54
CA ARG A 75 6.67 -17.34 0.44
C ARG A 75 5.71 -16.22 0.82
N PHE A 76 4.69 -16.52 1.61
CA PHE A 76 3.74 -15.53 2.10
C PHE A 76 4.43 -14.55 3.05
N ASP A 77 5.17 -15.06 4.04
CA ASP A 77 5.98 -14.25 4.97
C ASP A 77 6.98 -13.36 4.23
N ALA A 78 7.71 -13.92 3.27
CA ALA A 78 8.65 -13.15 2.46
C ALA A 78 7.95 -12.06 1.62
N SER A 79 6.74 -12.34 1.14
CA SER A 79 5.93 -11.37 0.39
C SER A 79 5.44 -10.24 1.30
N GLU A 80 4.95 -10.58 2.50
CA GLU A 80 4.51 -9.61 3.51
C GLU A 80 5.65 -8.69 3.93
N GLN A 81 6.83 -9.24 4.26
CA GLN A 81 8.02 -8.45 4.58
C GLN A 81 8.39 -7.50 3.44
N LYS A 82 8.35 -7.96 2.18
CA LYS A 82 8.64 -7.13 1.02
C LYS A 82 7.61 -6.01 0.84
N ILE A 83 6.33 -6.28 1.10
CA ILE A 83 5.26 -5.27 1.03
C ILE A 83 5.48 -4.22 2.12
N ASN A 84 5.72 -4.63 3.37
CA ASN A 84 5.96 -3.72 4.48
C ASN A 84 7.19 -2.83 4.21
N ALA A 85 8.31 -3.41 3.78
CA ALA A 85 9.51 -2.63 3.43
C ALA A 85 9.25 -1.61 2.30
N ARG A 86 8.43 -1.97 1.30
CA ARG A 86 8.04 -1.03 0.24
C ARG A 86 7.11 0.06 0.73
N PHE A 87 6.23 -0.25 1.67
CA PHE A 87 5.33 0.71 2.29
C PHE A 87 6.12 1.74 3.10
N ASP A 88 7.00 1.27 4.00
CA ASP A 88 7.87 2.13 4.81
C ASP A 88 8.74 3.04 3.94
N ALA A 89 9.34 2.50 2.88
CA ALA A 89 10.14 3.29 1.93
C ALA A 89 9.29 4.34 1.19
N SER A 90 8.02 4.01 0.88
CA SER A 90 7.10 4.96 0.26
C SER A 90 6.69 6.06 1.23
N GLU A 91 6.41 5.74 2.49
CA GLU A 91 6.07 6.70 3.54
C GLU A 91 7.22 7.68 3.77
N GLN A 92 8.45 7.18 3.92
CA GLN A 92 9.64 8.02 4.05
C GLN A 92 9.82 8.97 2.86
N ARG A 93 9.59 8.47 1.64
CA ARG A 93 9.69 9.30 0.42
C ARG A 93 8.61 10.38 0.37
N ILE A 94 7.41 10.09 0.84
CA ILE A 94 6.31 11.06 0.91
C ILE A 94 6.63 12.14 1.95
N ASN A 95 7.07 11.76 3.14
CA ASN A 95 7.45 12.71 4.20
C ASN A 95 8.58 13.63 3.75
N ALA A 96 9.65 13.08 3.17
CA ALA A 96 10.77 13.89 2.66
C ALA A 96 10.33 14.87 1.55
N ARG A 97 9.38 14.47 0.69
CA ARG A 97 8.81 15.37 -0.32
C ARG A 97 7.95 16.47 0.29
N PHE A 98 7.20 16.15 1.33
CA PHE A 98 6.36 17.10 2.04
C PHE A 98 7.22 18.14 2.77
N GLU A 99 8.23 17.72 3.51
CA GLU A 99 9.21 18.60 4.16
C GLU A 99 9.91 19.52 3.15
N ALA A 100 10.38 18.98 2.02
CA ALA A 100 11.00 19.78 0.98
C ALA A 100 10.04 20.81 0.36
N TRP A 101 8.76 20.44 0.23
CA TRP A 101 7.73 21.35 -0.27
C TRP A 101 7.43 22.47 0.75
N GLU A 102 7.33 22.13 2.03
CA GLU A 102 7.13 23.08 3.12
C GLU A 102 8.27 24.10 3.20
N GLN A 103 9.52 23.62 3.18
CA GLN A 103 10.71 24.50 3.16
C GLN A 103 10.69 25.46 1.96
N LYS A 104 10.37 24.95 0.76
CA LYS A 104 10.28 25.77 -0.44
C LYS A 104 9.13 26.78 -0.36
N SER A 105 8.02 26.41 0.25
CA SER A 105 6.88 27.30 0.45
C SER A 105 7.24 28.44 1.42
N ASN A 106 7.86 28.10 2.56
CA ASN A 106 8.32 29.08 3.55
C ASN A 106 9.33 30.06 2.93
N ALA A 107 10.34 29.56 2.24
CA ALA A 107 11.34 30.42 1.58
C ALA A 107 10.70 31.35 0.53
N ARG A 108 9.67 30.89 -0.20
CA ARG A 108 8.92 31.75 -1.13
C ARG A 108 8.09 32.80 -0.41
N PHE A 109 7.50 32.45 0.72
CA PHE A 109 6.72 33.37 1.52
C PHE A 109 7.61 34.48 2.12
N GLU A 110 8.73 34.11 2.73
CA GLU A 110 9.74 35.05 3.24
C GLU A 110 10.25 36.00 2.14
N ALA A 111 10.57 35.47 0.96
CA ALA A 111 11.00 36.30 -0.17
C ALA A 111 9.90 37.27 -0.64
N TRP A 112 8.63 36.86 -0.54
CA TRP A 112 7.50 37.72 -0.88
C TRP A 112 7.28 38.82 0.15
N GLU A 113 7.38 38.48 1.44
CA GLU A 113 7.32 39.43 2.56
C GLU A 113 8.41 40.50 2.44
N GLN A 114 9.67 40.11 2.22
CA GLN A 114 10.77 41.05 1.98
C GLN A 114 10.52 41.97 0.77
N ARG A 115 9.89 41.44 -0.29
CA ARG A 115 9.55 42.23 -1.47
C ARG A 115 8.44 43.24 -1.18
N ILE A 116 7.50 42.91 -0.31
CA ILE A 116 6.46 43.84 0.13
C ILE A 116 7.07 44.92 1.01
N ASP A 117 7.89 44.54 1.99
CA ASP A 117 8.53 45.49 2.91
C ASP A 117 9.43 46.48 2.18
N SER A 118 10.24 45.99 1.23
CA SER A 118 11.08 46.88 0.40
C SER A 118 10.24 47.85 -0.44
N ARG A 119 9.12 47.39 -1.02
CA ARG A 119 8.20 48.26 -1.76
C ARG A 119 7.51 49.28 -0.87
N ALA A 120 7.08 48.86 0.32
CA ALA A 120 6.46 49.75 1.30
C ALA A 120 7.43 50.85 1.75
N SER A 121 8.68 50.48 2.05
CA SER A 121 9.74 51.42 2.41
C SER A 121 10.04 52.43 1.29
N ILE A 122 10.17 51.96 0.05
CA ILE A 122 10.35 52.85 -1.11
C ILE A 122 9.15 53.79 -1.28
N ALA A 123 7.93 53.30 -1.11
CA ALA A 123 6.73 54.11 -1.20
C ALA A 123 6.68 55.19 -0.09
N GLN A 124 7.03 54.83 1.15
CA GLN A 124 7.14 55.76 2.28
C GLN A 124 8.16 56.86 1.98
N GLN A 125 9.38 56.50 1.59
CA GLN A 125 10.42 57.47 1.22
C GLN A 125 9.97 58.41 0.09
N GLY A 126 9.26 57.88 -0.90
CA GLY A 126 8.71 58.67 -2.00
C GLY A 126 7.63 59.66 -1.55
N LEU A 127 6.81 59.29 -0.56
CA LEU A 127 5.82 60.17 0.05
C LEU A 127 6.50 61.25 0.90
N ASP A 128 7.45 60.88 1.75
CA ASP A 128 8.20 61.81 2.60
C ASP A 128 8.91 62.87 1.76
N ALA A 129 9.60 62.46 0.69
CA ALA A 129 10.26 63.39 -0.23
C ALA A 129 9.27 64.33 -0.96
N ARG A 130 8.04 63.86 -1.23
CA ARG A 130 6.99 64.71 -1.82
C ARG A 130 6.43 65.72 -0.82
N LEU A 131 6.24 65.31 0.43
CA LEU A 131 5.80 66.18 1.51
C LEU A 131 6.85 67.26 1.78
N GLU A 132 8.13 66.90 1.88
CA GLU A 132 9.21 67.87 2.09
C GLU A 132 9.28 68.91 0.97
N ARG A 133 9.15 68.48 -0.29
CA ARG A 133 9.08 69.43 -1.43
C ARG A 133 7.89 70.37 -1.33
N MET A 134 6.75 69.87 -0.88
CA MET A 134 5.53 70.65 -0.71
C MET A 134 5.68 71.66 0.44
N ASP A 135 6.29 71.26 1.55
CA ASP A 135 6.57 72.14 2.70
C ASP A 135 7.56 73.25 2.34
N LEU A 136 8.60 72.94 1.58
CA LEU A 136 9.55 73.94 1.07
C LEU A 136 8.86 74.96 0.15
N ARG A 137 7.97 74.49 -0.73
CA ARG A 137 7.21 75.36 -1.64
C ARG A 137 6.24 76.26 -0.87
N HIS A 138 5.41 75.69 0.00
CA HIS A 138 4.49 76.48 0.82
C HIS A 138 5.24 77.43 1.75
N GLY A 139 6.37 77.02 2.33
CA GLY A 139 7.21 77.88 3.13
C GLY A 139 7.77 79.07 2.33
N ALA A 140 8.15 78.86 1.07
CA ALA A 140 8.56 79.94 0.17
C ALA A 140 7.38 80.88 -0.18
N ASP A 141 6.22 80.32 -0.53
CA ASP A 141 5.01 81.07 -0.85
C ASP A 141 4.54 81.92 0.35
N ILE A 142 4.55 81.34 1.55
CA ILE A 142 4.20 82.01 2.81
C ILE A 142 5.20 83.15 3.11
N ARG A 143 6.51 82.92 2.95
CA ARG A 143 7.51 83.99 3.13
C ARG A 143 7.28 85.14 2.13
N HIS A 144 6.97 84.82 0.89
CA HIS A 144 6.66 85.83 -0.13
C HIS A 144 5.40 86.62 0.22
N LEU A 145 4.34 85.93 0.69
CA LEU A 145 3.11 86.56 1.21
C LEU A 145 3.41 87.50 2.37
N TYR A 146 4.18 87.07 3.38
CA TYR A 146 4.59 87.94 4.49
C TYR A 146 5.34 89.19 4.01
N TRP A 147 6.24 89.03 3.03
CA TRP A 147 6.98 90.14 2.45
C TRP A 147 6.06 91.14 1.73
N MET A 148 5.12 90.66 0.91
CA MET A 148 4.12 91.49 0.24
C MET A 148 3.20 92.23 1.23
N MET A 149 2.74 91.54 2.28
CA MET A 149 1.91 92.18 3.31
C MET A 149 2.68 93.28 4.04
N GLY A 150 3.97 93.08 4.32
CA GLY A 150 4.83 94.11 4.91
C GLY A 150 4.97 95.36 4.03
N THR A 151 5.18 95.19 2.73
CA THR A 151 5.27 96.33 1.80
C THR A 151 3.93 97.03 1.61
N LEU A 152 2.82 96.29 1.58
CA LEU A 152 1.47 96.83 1.53
C LEU A 152 1.14 97.68 2.77
N ILE A 153 1.42 97.16 3.98
CA ILE A 153 1.21 97.90 5.23
C ILE A 153 2.03 99.19 5.24
N LEU A 154 3.30 99.13 4.85
CA LEU A 154 4.17 100.31 4.78
C LEU A 154 3.60 101.38 3.82
N LEU A 155 3.13 100.95 2.65
CA LEU A 155 2.50 101.83 1.67
C LEU A 155 1.20 102.45 2.20
N SER A 156 0.33 101.67 2.84
CA SER A 156 -0.91 102.16 3.46
C SER A 156 -0.64 103.18 4.57
N VAL A 157 0.34 102.95 5.44
CA VAL A 157 0.74 103.88 6.51
C VAL A 157 1.30 105.19 5.94
N GLY A 158 2.10 105.13 4.87
CA GLY A 158 2.64 106.32 4.21
C GLY A 158 1.54 107.20 3.58
N ILE A 159 0.54 106.60 2.94
CA ILE A 159 -0.61 107.32 2.38
C ILE A 159 -1.43 107.99 3.48
N LEU A 160 -1.73 107.28 4.57
CA LEU A 160 -2.47 107.83 5.71
C LEU A 160 -1.72 108.99 6.37
N SER A 161 -0.41 108.89 6.55
CA SER A 161 0.42 109.97 7.10
C SER A 161 0.33 111.23 6.23
N ARG A 162 0.36 111.06 4.90
CA ARG A 162 0.23 112.17 3.96
C ARG A 162 -1.15 112.84 3.99
N LEU A 163 -2.22 112.05 4.19
CA LEU A 163 -3.59 112.55 4.33
C LEU A 163 -3.83 113.31 5.65
N VAL A 164 -3.19 112.91 6.74
CA VAL A 164 -3.34 113.56 8.07
C VAL A 164 -2.53 114.86 8.18
N LEU A 165 -1.49 115.04 7.36
CA LEU A 165 -0.65 116.25 7.32
C LEU A 165 -1.16 117.35 6.36
N GLN A 166 -2.30 117.15 5.70
CA GLN A 166 -3.01 118.16 4.89
C GLN A 166 -4.24 118.67 5.63
#